data_AF-A0A531KR62-F1
#
_entry.id   AF-A0A531KR62-F1
#
_cell.length_a   1.000
_cell.length_b   1.000
_cell.length_c   1.000
_cell.angle_alpha   90.00
_cell.angle_beta   90.00
_cell.angle_gamma   90.00
#
_symmetry.space_group_name_H-M   'P 1'
#
loop_
_entity.id
_entity.type
_entity.pdbx_description
1 polymer ?
#
loop_
_entity_poly.entity_id
_entity_poly.type
_entity_poly.pdbx_seq_one_letter_code
_entity_poly.pdbx_strand_id
1 'polypeptide(L)'
;AGYGIARLKAERSAIVIMIARMTPGLSYLIPLFLLFQWIGILGTLWPQIIIHLVVTVPIVVWVMIGYFETTPMELEEAANIDGASSWQVFRLVALPIAKPGIVVAFILSVIFSWNNFVFGVVLASRETRTLPVAVYNMLSYEQVSWGPLAAAALVVTLPVLVLTMFAQKQIVAGLTAGAVKGG
;
A
#
# COMPACT_ATOMS: atom_id res chain seq x y z
N ALA A 1 -1.12 -13.84 0.24
CA ALA A 1 -0.11 -13.65 1.30
C ALA A 1 -0.75 -13.48 2.68
N GLY A 2 -1.54 -12.43 2.95
CA GLY A 2 -2.16 -12.20 4.28
C GLY A 2 -2.95 -13.41 4.81
N TYR A 3 -3.82 -14.00 4.00
CA TYR A 3 -4.56 -15.22 4.37
C TYR A 3 -3.65 -16.42 4.69
N GLY A 4 -2.62 -16.65 3.86
CA GLY A 4 -1.69 -17.76 4.08
C GLY A 4 -0.87 -17.62 5.36
N ILE A 5 -0.55 -16.39 5.76
CA ILE A 5 0.15 -16.14 7.03
C ILE A 5 -0.80 -16.33 8.21
N ALA A 6 -2.02 -15.76 8.14
CA ALA A 6 -3.00 -15.83 9.23
C ALA A 6 -3.61 -17.23 9.44
N ARG A 7 -3.84 -17.99 8.37
CA ARG A 7 -4.59 -19.27 8.43
C ARG A 7 -3.78 -20.50 8.09
N LEU A 8 -2.76 -20.38 7.23
CA LEU A 8 -2.00 -21.54 6.71
C LEU A 8 -0.59 -21.66 7.30
N LYS A 9 -0.28 -20.92 8.39
CA LYS A 9 1.02 -20.91 9.07
C LYS A 9 2.21 -20.74 8.10
N ALA A 10 2.09 -19.84 7.13
CA ALA A 10 3.14 -19.54 6.15
C ALA A 10 4.31 -18.74 6.75
N GLU A 11 5.00 -19.29 7.76
CA GLU A 11 6.04 -18.62 8.56
C GLU A 11 7.20 -18.09 7.72
N ARG A 12 7.64 -18.84 6.69
CA ARG A 12 8.70 -18.39 5.76
C ARG A 12 8.30 -17.14 4.97
N SER A 13 7.05 -17.05 4.53
CA SER A 13 6.53 -15.88 3.81
C SER A 13 6.36 -14.68 4.75
N ALA A 14 6.00 -14.92 6.02
CA ALA A 14 5.93 -13.87 7.03
C ALA A 14 7.31 -13.24 7.32
N ILE A 15 8.36 -14.06 7.43
CA ILE A 15 9.74 -13.60 7.66
C ILE A 15 10.23 -12.72 6.50
N VAL A 16 10.04 -13.14 5.24
CA VAL A 16 10.46 -12.35 4.06
C VAL A 16 9.76 -11.00 4.02
N ILE A 17 8.45 -10.96 4.32
CA ILE A 17 7.67 -9.71 4.35
C ILE A 17 8.11 -8.82 5.53
N MET A 18 8.44 -9.39 6.68
CA MET A 18 9.00 -8.65 7.82
C MET A 18 10.36 -8.02 7.49
N ILE A 19 11.26 -8.77 6.86
CA ILE A 19 12.58 -8.24 6.45
C ILE A 19 12.42 -7.11 5.44
N ALA A 20 11.52 -7.28 4.45
CA ALA A 20 11.20 -6.24 3.49
C ALA A 20 10.61 -4.98 4.17
N ARG A 21 9.87 -5.14 5.27
CA ARG A 21 9.33 -4.02 6.06
C ARG A 21 10.38 -3.31 6.91
N MET A 22 11.32 -4.06 7.51
CA MET A 22 12.37 -3.51 8.38
C MET A 22 13.46 -2.79 7.58
N THR A 23 13.56 -3.11 6.30
CA THR A 23 14.46 -2.42 5.38
C THR A 23 13.91 -1.01 5.09
N PRO A 24 14.68 0.07 5.35
CA PRO A 24 14.23 1.42 5.09
C PRO A 24 13.84 1.58 3.61
N GLY A 25 12.65 2.10 3.32
CA GLY A 25 12.19 2.23 1.92
C GLY A 25 13.22 2.90 0.99
N LEU A 26 13.92 3.93 1.48
CA LEU A 26 14.96 4.64 0.73
C LEU A 26 16.19 3.78 0.37
N SER A 27 16.50 2.70 1.10
CA SER A 27 17.64 1.85 0.75
C SER A 27 17.43 1.10 -0.57
N TYR A 28 16.18 0.95 -1.02
CA TYR A 28 15.86 0.37 -2.32
C TYR A 28 16.09 1.32 -3.50
N LEU A 29 16.24 2.63 -3.25
CA LEU A 29 16.33 3.65 -4.29
C LEU A 29 17.50 3.40 -5.25
N ILE A 30 18.73 3.28 -4.71
CA ILE A 30 19.95 3.13 -5.53
C ILE A 30 19.92 1.80 -6.30
N PRO A 31 19.68 0.63 -5.67
CA PRO A 31 19.63 -0.64 -6.39
C PRO A 31 18.57 -0.67 -7.49
N LEU A 32 17.37 -0.15 -7.22
CA LEU A 32 16.29 -0.13 -8.21
C LEU A 32 16.55 0.87 -9.34
N PHE A 33 17.15 2.03 -9.04
CA PHE A 33 17.59 2.97 -10.07
C PHE A 33 18.56 2.31 -11.05
N LEU A 34 19.62 1.68 -10.52
CA LEU A 34 20.62 0.99 -11.34
C LEU A 34 20.00 -0.16 -12.14
N LEU A 35 19.10 -0.93 -11.54
CA LEU A 35 18.38 -2.00 -12.22
C LEU A 35 17.54 -1.47 -13.38
N PHE A 36 16.71 -0.44 -13.14
CA PHE A 36 15.84 0.14 -14.16
C PHE A 36 16.64 0.84 -15.26
N GLN A 37 17.80 1.40 -14.92
CA GLN A 37 18.74 1.95 -15.89
C GLN A 37 19.31 0.84 -16.78
N TRP A 38 19.77 -0.25 -16.17
CA TRP A 38 20.39 -1.36 -16.87
C TRP A 38 19.42 -2.05 -17.84
N ILE A 39 18.17 -2.23 -17.44
CA ILE A 39 17.12 -2.81 -18.30
C ILE A 39 16.45 -1.77 -19.23
N GLY A 40 16.86 -0.49 -19.16
CA GLY A 40 16.43 0.55 -20.09
C GLY A 40 14.99 1.06 -19.94
N ILE A 41 14.34 0.88 -18.78
CA ILE A 41 12.94 1.30 -18.56
C ILE A 41 12.80 2.59 -17.74
N LEU A 42 13.91 3.23 -17.38
CA LEU A 42 13.89 4.52 -16.67
C LEU A 42 13.08 5.56 -17.45
N GLY A 43 12.36 6.40 -16.72
CA GLY A 43 11.51 7.43 -17.30
C GLY A 43 10.17 6.95 -17.87
N THR A 44 9.90 5.64 -17.89
CA THR A 44 8.56 5.09 -18.17
C THR A 44 7.70 5.01 -16.90
N LEU A 45 6.43 4.60 -17.02
CA LEU A 45 5.55 4.38 -15.87
C LEU A 45 5.90 3.12 -15.06
N TRP A 46 6.63 2.17 -15.65
CA TRP A 46 6.93 0.87 -15.02
C TRP A 46 7.75 0.99 -13.72
N PRO A 47 8.86 1.75 -13.67
CA PRO A 47 9.59 1.99 -12.42
C PRO A 47 8.70 2.48 -11.28
N GLN A 48 7.80 3.42 -11.57
CA GLN A 48 6.89 3.99 -10.59
C GLN A 48 5.95 2.90 -10.07
N ILE A 49 5.27 2.18 -10.96
CA ILE A 49 4.33 1.10 -10.59
C ILE A 49 5.02 0.06 -9.68
N ILE A 50 6.20 -0.41 -10.08
CA ILE A 50 6.94 -1.44 -9.34
C ILE A 50 7.30 -0.95 -7.93
N ILE A 51 7.79 0.28 -7.79
CA ILE A 51 8.15 0.81 -6.48
C ILE A 51 6.94 1.04 -5.60
N HIS A 52 5.85 1.56 -6.16
CA HIS A 52 4.62 1.69 -5.41
C HIS A 52 4.15 0.33 -4.89
N LEU A 53 4.27 -0.75 -5.68
CA LEU A 53 4.00 -2.11 -5.20
C LEU A 53 4.97 -2.54 -4.09
N VAL A 54 6.28 -2.32 -4.23
CA VAL A 54 7.27 -2.67 -3.20
C VAL A 54 6.96 -2.00 -1.86
N VAL A 55 6.53 -0.74 -1.88
CA VAL A 55 6.22 0.02 -0.66
C VAL A 55 4.83 -0.31 -0.10
N THR A 56 3.85 -0.60 -0.96
CA THR A 56 2.45 -0.80 -0.54
C THR A 56 2.08 -2.25 -0.22
N VAL A 57 2.71 -3.23 -0.84
CA VAL A 57 2.41 -4.65 -0.57
C VAL A 57 2.62 -5.03 0.91
N PRO A 58 3.71 -4.63 1.59
CA PRO A 58 3.90 -4.96 3.01
C PRO A 58 2.77 -4.45 3.91
N ILE A 59 2.30 -3.21 3.69
CA ILE A 59 1.19 -2.64 4.47
C ILE A 59 -0.13 -3.34 4.16
N VAL A 60 -0.41 -3.67 2.89
CA VAL A 60 -1.61 -4.44 2.51
C VAL A 60 -1.62 -5.80 3.19
N VAL A 61 -0.52 -6.54 3.15
CA VAL A 61 -0.43 -7.86 3.78
C VAL A 61 -0.67 -7.72 5.28
N TRP A 62 -0.07 -6.74 5.95
CA TRP A 62 -0.21 -6.56 7.39
C TRP A 62 -1.66 -6.24 7.81
N VAL A 63 -2.31 -5.31 7.11
CA VAL A 63 -3.73 -5.01 7.35
C VAL A 63 -4.60 -6.25 7.15
N MET A 64 -4.34 -7.02 6.09
CA MET A 64 -5.12 -8.23 5.81
C MET A 64 -4.87 -9.35 6.82
N ILE A 65 -3.65 -9.49 7.37
CA ILE A 65 -3.37 -10.46 8.45
C ILE A 65 -4.28 -10.15 9.65
N GLY A 66 -4.27 -8.92 10.14
CA GLY A 66 -5.09 -8.54 11.30
C GLY A 66 -6.59 -8.75 11.03
N TYR A 67 -7.07 -8.45 9.82
CA TYR A 67 -8.45 -8.74 9.46
C TYR A 67 -8.77 -10.24 9.47
N PHE A 68 -7.96 -11.08 8.82
CA PHE A 68 -8.20 -12.52 8.81
C PHE A 68 -8.10 -13.14 10.21
N GLU A 69 -7.23 -12.65 11.08
CA GLU A 69 -7.13 -13.09 12.49
C GLU A 69 -8.38 -12.77 13.31
N THR A 70 -9.10 -11.68 12.98
CA THR A 70 -10.35 -11.30 13.67
C THR A 70 -11.59 -12.04 13.16
N THR A 71 -11.53 -12.62 11.97
CA THR A 71 -12.69 -13.34 11.40
C THR A 71 -12.92 -14.70 12.09
N PRO A 72 -14.17 -15.11 12.36
CA PRO A 72 -14.48 -16.41 12.97
C PRO A 72 -13.94 -17.56 12.12
N MET A 73 -13.16 -18.45 12.72
CA MET A 73 -12.56 -19.59 12.01
C MET A 73 -13.60 -20.68 11.72
N GLU A 74 -14.67 -20.73 12.51
CA GLU A 74 -15.76 -21.69 12.44
C GLU A 74 -16.48 -21.63 11.07
N LEU A 75 -16.54 -20.46 10.44
CA LEU A 75 -17.11 -20.29 9.09
C LEU A 75 -16.26 -20.96 8.01
N GLU A 76 -14.93 -20.92 8.17
CA GLU A 76 -13.99 -21.57 7.25
C GLU A 76 -13.97 -23.10 7.48
N GLU A 77 -14.07 -23.54 8.73
CA GLU A 77 -14.18 -24.96 9.11
C GLU A 77 -15.47 -25.59 8.60
N ALA A 78 -16.60 -24.89 8.72
CA ALA A 78 -17.88 -25.37 8.17
C ALA A 78 -17.79 -25.59 6.66
N ALA A 79 -17.19 -24.66 5.91
CA ALA A 79 -16.99 -24.81 4.48
C ALA A 79 -16.05 -25.99 4.13
N ASN A 80 -15.03 -26.26 4.95
CA ASN A 80 -14.19 -27.45 4.78
C ASN A 80 -14.99 -28.75 5.02
N ILE A 81 -15.87 -28.78 6.03
CA ILE A 81 -16.76 -29.93 6.30
C ILE A 81 -17.73 -30.15 5.12
N ASP A 82 -18.20 -29.07 4.49
CA ASP A 82 -19.03 -29.10 3.28
C ASP A 82 -18.24 -29.52 2.01
N GLY A 83 -16.96 -29.87 2.15
CA GLY A 83 -16.13 -30.38 1.05
C GLY A 83 -15.50 -29.30 0.17
N ALA A 84 -15.50 -28.03 0.60
CA ALA A 84 -14.84 -26.97 -0.15
C ALA A 84 -13.31 -27.13 -0.10
N SER A 85 -12.65 -27.01 -1.25
CA SER A 85 -11.18 -26.92 -1.32
C SER A 85 -10.67 -25.63 -0.66
N SER A 86 -9.40 -25.62 -0.23
CA SER A 86 -8.79 -24.45 0.43
C SER A 86 -8.88 -23.15 -0.39
N TRP A 87 -8.86 -23.24 -1.73
CA TRP A 87 -9.06 -22.09 -2.60
C TRP A 87 -10.52 -21.60 -2.60
N GLN A 88 -11.49 -22.53 -2.55
CA GLN A 88 -12.91 -22.18 -2.43
C GLN A 88 -13.20 -21.55 -1.07
N VAL A 89 -12.66 -22.09 0.02
CA VAL A 89 -12.78 -21.50 1.37
C VAL A 89 -12.24 -20.07 1.37
N PHE A 90 -11.04 -19.85 0.83
CA PHE A 90 -10.48 -18.51 0.70
C PHE A 90 -11.37 -17.57 -0.12
N ARG A 91 -11.76 -17.97 -1.33
CA ARG A 91 -12.44 -17.09 -2.28
C ARG A 91 -13.91 -16.83 -1.95
N LEU A 92 -14.61 -17.83 -1.41
CA LEU A 92 -16.06 -17.79 -1.20
C LEU A 92 -16.45 -17.45 0.24
N VAL A 93 -15.56 -17.68 1.22
CA VAL A 93 -15.85 -17.44 2.65
C VAL A 93 -14.95 -16.35 3.19
N ALA A 94 -13.62 -16.59 3.24
CA ALA A 94 -12.71 -15.67 3.92
C ALA A 94 -12.63 -14.29 3.23
N LEU A 95 -12.50 -14.26 1.90
CA LEU A 95 -12.31 -13.03 1.13
C LEU A 95 -13.55 -12.10 1.18
N PRO A 96 -14.80 -12.58 1.03
CA PRO A 96 -15.99 -11.74 1.20
C PRO A 96 -16.14 -11.14 2.60
N ILE A 97 -15.81 -11.92 3.64
CA ILE A 97 -15.88 -11.45 5.04
C ILE A 97 -14.81 -10.39 5.29
N ALA A 98 -13.61 -10.55 4.71
CA ALA A 98 -12.51 -9.60 4.85
C ALA A 98 -12.62 -8.36 3.93
N LYS A 99 -13.72 -8.16 3.19
CA LYS A 99 -13.94 -6.98 2.32
C LYS A 99 -13.65 -5.63 3.00
N PRO A 100 -14.08 -5.36 4.25
CA PRO A 100 -13.75 -4.10 4.91
C PRO A 100 -12.24 -3.91 5.06
N GLY A 101 -11.49 -4.97 5.32
CA GLY A 101 -10.02 -4.95 5.37
C GLY A 101 -9.38 -4.61 4.03
N ILE A 102 -9.94 -5.09 2.93
CA ILE A 102 -9.48 -4.75 1.57
C ILE A 102 -9.67 -3.26 1.30
N VAL A 103 -10.80 -2.68 1.72
CA VAL A 103 -11.08 -1.25 1.55
C VAL A 103 -10.07 -0.41 2.36
N VAL A 104 -9.81 -0.79 3.61
CA VAL A 104 -8.78 -0.12 4.44
C VAL A 104 -7.40 -0.22 3.79
N ALA A 105 -6.99 -1.42 3.38
CA ALA A 105 -5.70 -1.66 2.74
C ALA A 105 -5.54 -0.85 1.44
N PHE A 106 -6.61 -0.76 0.64
CA PHE A 106 -6.65 0.05 -0.57
C PHE A 106 -6.45 1.53 -0.27
N ILE A 107 -7.24 2.10 0.66
CA ILE A 107 -7.15 3.52 1.00
C ILE A 107 -5.76 3.87 1.54
N LEU A 108 -5.21 3.06 2.45
CA LEU A 108 -3.86 3.24 2.96
C LEU A 108 -2.82 3.16 1.84
N SER A 109 -2.94 2.20 0.92
CA SER A 109 -2.02 2.07 -0.20
C SER A 109 -2.05 3.30 -1.11
N VAL A 110 -3.24 3.86 -1.38
CA VAL A 110 -3.37 5.09 -2.17
C VAL A 110 -2.71 6.27 -1.44
N ILE A 111 -2.94 6.43 -0.13
CA ILE A 111 -2.32 7.50 0.66
C ILE A 111 -0.78 7.38 0.63
N PHE A 112 -0.24 6.19 0.86
CA PHE A 112 1.20 5.95 0.82
C PHE A 112 1.79 6.17 -0.58
N SER A 113 1.08 5.70 -1.60
CA SER A 113 1.46 5.88 -3.00
C SER A 113 1.47 7.37 -3.39
N TRP A 114 0.45 8.12 -3.00
CA TRP A 114 0.32 9.54 -3.30
C TRP A 114 1.41 10.39 -2.64
N ASN A 115 1.77 10.05 -1.39
CA ASN A 115 2.82 10.73 -0.64
C ASN A 115 4.25 10.34 -1.06
N ASN A 116 4.40 9.33 -1.94
CA ASN A 116 5.71 8.90 -2.37
C ASN A 116 6.33 9.91 -3.35
N PHE A 117 7.18 10.77 -2.80
CA PHE A 117 7.84 11.84 -3.55
C PHE A 117 9.24 11.44 -4.04
N VAL A 118 10.06 10.84 -3.16
CA VAL A 118 11.50 10.66 -3.41
C VAL A 118 11.77 9.78 -4.63
N PHE A 119 11.04 8.67 -4.79
CA PHE A 119 11.21 7.80 -5.96
C PHE A 119 10.67 8.45 -7.24
N GLY A 120 9.62 9.25 -7.13
CA GLY A 120 9.07 10.04 -8.23
C GLY A 120 10.10 11.03 -8.79
N VAL A 121 10.82 11.76 -7.93
CA VAL A 121 11.85 12.70 -8.36
C VAL A 121 13.00 12.00 -9.10
N VAL A 122 13.42 10.84 -8.60
CA VAL A 122 14.63 10.16 -9.09
C VAL A 122 14.40 9.34 -10.36
N LEU A 123 13.20 8.78 -10.53
CA LEU A 123 12.93 7.77 -11.58
C LEU A 123 12.02 8.26 -12.70
N ALA A 124 11.29 9.35 -12.49
CA ALA A 124 10.37 9.88 -13.49
C ALA A 124 11.09 10.72 -14.55
N SER A 125 10.61 10.63 -15.79
CA SER A 125 10.93 11.57 -16.86
C SER A 125 9.92 12.71 -16.88
N ARG A 126 10.10 13.71 -17.76
CA ARG A 126 9.17 14.84 -17.89
C ARG A 126 7.71 14.40 -18.08
N GLU A 127 7.46 13.29 -18.77
CA GLU A 127 6.11 12.80 -19.08
C GLU A 127 5.54 11.85 -18.03
N THR A 128 6.37 11.35 -17.11
CA THR A 128 5.95 10.36 -16.08
C THR A 128 6.05 10.89 -14.66
N ARG A 129 6.24 12.21 -14.51
CA ARG A 129 6.26 12.88 -13.20
C ARG A 129 4.89 12.80 -12.54
N THR A 130 4.89 12.41 -11.27
CA THR A 130 3.71 12.51 -10.43
C THR A 130 3.41 13.97 -10.12
N LEU A 131 2.16 14.26 -9.74
CA LEU A 131 1.73 15.62 -9.45
C LEU A 131 2.59 16.31 -8.37
N PRO A 132 2.96 15.67 -7.23
CA PRO A 132 3.87 16.28 -6.25
C PRO A 132 5.24 16.63 -6.83
N VAL A 133 5.78 15.80 -7.74
CA VAL A 133 7.07 16.04 -8.39
C VAL A 133 6.98 17.19 -9.40
N ALA A 134 5.87 17.30 -10.12
CA ALA A 134 5.63 18.42 -11.03
C ALA A 134 5.58 19.76 -10.28
N VAL A 135 4.89 19.81 -9.14
CA VAL A 135 4.83 21.01 -8.28
C VAL A 135 6.21 21.37 -7.74
N TYR A 136 7.00 20.39 -7.28
CA TYR A 136 8.36 20.64 -6.80
C TYR A 136 9.27 21.28 -7.87
N ASN A 137 9.16 20.83 -9.13
CA ASN A 137 9.96 21.38 -10.22
C ASN A 137 9.64 22.85 -10.55
N MET A 138 8.51 23.40 -10.08
CA MET A 138 8.19 24.82 -10.24
C MET A 138 9.12 25.74 -9.41
N LEU A 139 9.79 25.19 -8.40
CA LEU A 139 10.75 25.93 -7.56
C LEU A 139 12.03 26.32 -8.30
N SER A 140 12.39 25.63 -9.39
CA SER A 140 13.68 25.81 -10.08
C SER A 140 13.69 26.86 -11.20
N TYR A 141 12.55 27.46 -11.56
CA TYR A 141 12.47 28.42 -12.67
C TYR A 141 12.46 29.86 -12.16
N GLU A 142 13.67 30.42 -11.98
CA GLU A 142 14.12 31.84 -11.87
C GLU A 142 13.31 32.94 -11.14
N GLN A 143 12.02 32.78 -10.85
CA GLN A 143 11.23 33.58 -9.94
C GLN A 143 10.11 32.68 -9.39
N VAL A 144 10.29 32.19 -8.16
CA VAL A 144 9.27 31.37 -7.49
C VAL A 144 8.00 32.19 -7.36
N SER A 145 7.01 31.86 -8.18
CA SER A 145 5.68 32.45 -8.09
C SER A 145 4.93 31.78 -6.94
N TRP A 146 5.03 32.36 -5.75
CA TRP A 146 4.46 31.83 -4.51
C TRP A 146 2.95 31.58 -4.61
N GLY A 147 2.21 32.40 -5.35
CA GLY A 147 0.76 32.22 -5.58
C GLY A 147 0.44 30.90 -6.30
N PRO A 148 0.91 30.70 -7.54
CA PRO A 148 0.77 29.43 -8.26
C PRO A 148 1.30 28.22 -7.50
N LEU A 149 2.43 28.34 -6.79
CA LEU A 149 2.99 27.26 -5.97
C LEU A 149 2.03 26.88 -4.83
N ALA A 150 1.49 27.86 -4.11
CA ALA A 150 0.54 27.62 -3.02
C ALA A 150 -0.76 26.98 -3.53
N ALA A 151 -1.29 27.45 -4.67
CA ALA A 151 -2.47 26.87 -5.30
C ALA A 151 -2.22 25.40 -5.71
N ALA A 152 -1.08 25.12 -6.32
CA ALA A 152 -0.71 23.76 -6.72
C ALA A 152 -0.50 22.83 -5.51
N ALA A 153 0.09 23.34 -4.42
CA ALA A 153 0.22 22.61 -3.16
C ALA A 153 -1.15 22.22 -2.57
N LEU A 154 -2.12 23.14 -2.55
CA LEU A 154 -3.49 22.85 -2.10
C LEU A 154 -4.14 21.75 -2.93
N VAL A 155 -3.99 21.80 -4.27
CA VAL A 155 -4.52 20.78 -5.17
C VAL A 155 -3.88 19.41 -4.93
N VAL A 156 -2.56 19.36 -4.65
CA VAL A 156 -1.86 18.12 -4.32
C VAL A 156 -2.30 17.54 -2.97
N THR A 157 -2.55 18.38 -1.98
CA THR A 157 -2.93 17.96 -0.62
C THR A 157 -4.40 17.52 -0.54
N LEU A 158 -5.29 18.09 -1.34
CA LEU A 158 -6.73 17.86 -1.25
C LEU A 158 -7.15 16.38 -1.38
N PRO A 159 -6.66 15.58 -2.36
CA PRO A 159 -7.01 14.16 -2.48
C PRO A 159 -6.65 13.35 -1.24
N VAL A 160 -5.48 13.61 -0.64
CA VAL A 160 -5.03 12.91 0.57
C VAL A 160 -5.93 13.24 1.75
N LEU A 161 -6.34 14.50 1.91
CA LEU A 161 -7.27 14.91 2.96
C LEU A 161 -8.63 14.21 2.79
N VAL A 162 -9.17 14.22 1.57
CA VAL A 162 -10.43 13.55 1.25
C VAL A 162 -10.35 12.06 1.57
N LEU A 163 -9.33 11.36 1.06
CA LEU A 163 -9.11 9.94 1.33
C LEU A 163 -8.94 9.66 2.82
N THR A 164 -8.20 10.49 3.54
CA THR A 164 -7.97 10.32 4.98
C THR A 164 -9.27 10.47 5.78
N MET A 165 -10.15 11.42 5.44
CA MET A 165 -11.46 11.56 6.08
C MET A 165 -12.33 10.30 5.91
N PHE A 166 -12.33 9.69 4.72
CA PHE A 166 -13.01 8.41 4.50
C PHE A 166 -12.31 7.25 5.22
N ALA A 167 -10.97 7.26 5.25
CA ALA A 167 -10.16 6.23 5.89
C ALA A 167 -10.39 6.18 7.40
N GLN A 168 -10.49 7.34 8.07
CA GLN A 168 -10.55 7.45 9.53
C GLN A 168 -11.63 6.55 10.14
N LYS A 169 -12.85 6.52 9.57
CA LYS A 169 -13.93 5.67 10.07
C LYS A 169 -13.59 4.18 9.99
N GLN A 170 -12.95 3.75 8.90
CA GLN A 170 -12.63 2.33 8.68
C GLN A 170 -11.34 1.88 9.38
N ILE A 171 -10.36 2.78 9.49
CA ILE A 171 -9.12 2.55 10.24
C ILE A 171 -9.44 2.43 11.73
N VAL A 172 -10.27 3.31 12.28
CA VAL A 172 -10.69 3.23 13.69
C VAL A 172 -11.42 1.91 13.94
N ALA A 173 -12.40 1.54 13.10
CA ALA A 173 -13.11 0.26 13.25
C ALA A 173 -12.18 -0.97 13.17
N GLY A 174 -11.21 -0.96 12.24
CA GLY A 174 -10.24 -2.04 12.09
C GLY A 174 -9.23 -2.14 13.24
N LEU A 175 -8.75 -1.00 13.77
CA LEU A 175 -7.83 -0.97 14.92
C LEU A 175 -8.54 -1.33 16.23
N THR A 176 -9.78 -0.89 16.43
CA THR A 176 -10.55 -1.22 17.64
C THR A 176 -10.93 -2.69 17.70
N ALA A 177 -11.25 -3.34 16.57
CA ALA A 177 -11.54 -4.78 16.55
C ALA A 177 -10.33 -5.63 17.00
N GLY A 178 -9.10 -5.18 16.72
CA GLY A 178 -7.88 -5.84 17.19
C GLY A 178 -7.48 -5.49 18.64
N ALA A 179 -7.80 -4.29 19.13
CA ALA A 179 -7.38 -3.80 20.45
C ALA A 179 -8.21 -4.34 21.62
N VAL A 180 -9.48 -4.70 21.41
CA VAL A 180 -10.39 -5.13 22.50
C VAL A 180 -10.05 -6.52 23.07
N LYS A 181 -9.15 -7.28 22.42
CA LYS A 181 -8.75 -8.63 22.87
C LYS A 181 -7.48 -8.66 23.74
N GLY A 182 -6.89 -7.49 24.04
CA GLY A 182 -5.68 -7.36 24.87
C GLY A 182 -5.91 -6.81 26.29
N GLY A 183 -7.17 -6.66 26.71
CA GLY A 183 -7.57 -6.23 28.05
C GLY A 183 -8.24 -7.35 28.82
#